data_AF-A0A418VUU2-F1
#
_entry.id   AF-A0A418VUU2-F1
#
_cell.length_a   1.000
_cell.length_b   1.000
_cell.length_c   1.000
_cell.angle_alpha   90.00
_cell.angle_beta   90.00
_cell.angle_gamma   90.00
#
_symmetry.space_group_name_H-M   'P 1'
#
loop_
_entity.id
_entity.type
_entity.pdbx_description
1 polymer ?
#
loop_
_entity_poly.entity_id
_entity_poly.type
_entity_poly.pdbx_seq_one_letter_code
_entity_poly.pdbx_strand_id
1 'polypeptide(L)' 'MTISQGIHRARSYLQAPGVNRAKVAEAAGLNWHAVNNLLSGDPRLSTLLAIERVIPPDFVAPEVAPLPHTGEAA' A
#
# COMPACT_ATOMS: atom_id res chain seq x y z
N MET A 1 3.16 -13.15 -5.91
CA MET A 1 3.16 -11.70 -5.62
C MET A 1 4.53 -11.29 -5.15
N THR A 2 5.13 -10.24 -5.74
CA THR A 2 6.43 -9.73 -5.30
C THR A 2 6.26 -8.75 -4.13
N ILE A 3 7.31 -8.55 -3.31
CA ILE A 3 7.27 -7.61 -2.17
C ILE A 3 6.89 -6.19 -2.65
N SER A 4 7.42 -5.76 -3.79
CA SER A 4 7.11 -4.47 -4.41
C SER A 4 5.63 -4.32 -4.79
N GLN A 5 5.00 -5.39 -5.29
CA GLN A 5 3.55 -5.39 -5.58
C GLN A 5 2.72 -5.28 -4.30
N GLY A 6 3.16 -5.91 -3.20
CA GLY A 6 2.48 -5.78 -1.89
C GLY A 6 2.59 -4.41 -1.27
N ILE A 7 3.78 -3.82 -1.31
CA ILE A 7 3.96 -2.46 -0.84
C ILE A 7 3.06 -1.51 -1.64
N HIS A 8 3.02 -1.68 -2.96
CA HIS A 8 2.13 -0.88 -3.80
C HIS A 8 0.66 -1.07 -3.43
N ARG A 9 0.18 -2.33 -3.36
CA ARG A 9 -1.20 -2.66 -3.01
C ARG A 9 -1.61 -2.09 -1.65
N ALA A 10 -0.78 -2.30 -0.64
CA ALA A 10 -1.02 -1.79 0.71
C ALA A 10 -1.06 -0.26 0.76
N ARG A 11 -0.16 0.42 0.05
CA ARG A 11 -0.17 1.89 -0.04
C ARG A 11 -1.44 2.40 -0.72
N SER A 12 -1.81 1.83 -1.86
CA SER A 12 -3.02 2.21 -2.58
C SER A 12 -4.27 2.04 -1.72
N TYR A 13 -4.38 0.93 -0.96
CA TYR A 13 -5.50 0.72 -0.06
C TYR A 13 -5.55 1.76 1.06
N LEU A 14 -4.42 2.04 1.72
CA LEU A 14 -4.35 3.03 2.81
C LEU A 14 -4.59 4.48 2.34
N GLN A 15 -4.43 4.74 1.04
CA GLN A 15 -4.69 6.03 0.41
C GLN A 15 -6.07 6.10 -0.25
N ALA A 16 -6.83 5.00 -0.29
CA ALA A 16 -8.13 4.96 -0.93
C ALA A 16 -9.15 5.86 -0.18
N PRO A 17 -10.06 6.54 -0.91
CA PRO A 17 -11.09 7.36 -0.29
C PRO A 17 -11.95 6.54 0.67
N GLY A 18 -12.21 7.09 1.86
CA GLY A 18 -13.04 6.42 2.88
C GLY A 18 -12.31 5.39 3.75
N VAL A 19 -11.04 5.06 3.46
CA VAL A 19 -10.25 4.16 4.32
C VAL A 19 -9.74 4.92 5.55
N ASN A 20 -10.11 4.43 6.73
CA ASN A 20 -9.60 4.95 8.01
C ASN A 20 -8.33 4.19 8.41
N ARG A 21 -7.18 4.85 8.25
CA ARG A 21 -5.85 4.29 8.55
C ARG A 21 -5.68 3.82 10.00
N ALA A 22 -6.31 4.50 10.96
CA ALA A 22 -6.25 4.10 12.36
C ALA A 22 -7.00 2.77 12.58
N LYS A 23 -8.17 2.60 11.95
CA LYS A 23 -8.91 1.33 12.00
C LYS A 23 -8.16 0.20 11.29
N VAL A 24 -7.47 0.49 10.19
CA VAL A 24 -6.62 -0.51 9.52
C VAL A 24 -5.45 -0.92 10.40
N ALA A 25 -4.80 0.04 11.10
CA ALA A 25 -3.74 -0.25 12.05
C ALA A 25 -4.25 -1.15 13.18
N GLU A 26 -5.40 -0.82 13.78
CA GLU A 26 -6.04 -1.59 14.84
C GLU A 26 -6.37 -3.02 14.38
N ALA A 27 -7.03 -3.17 13.22
CA ALA A 27 -7.37 -4.47 12.65
C ALA A 27 -6.13 -5.32 12.31
N ALA A 28 -5.02 -4.67 11.94
CA ALA A 28 -3.74 -5.34 11.67
C ALA A 28 -2.93 -5.63 12.95
N GLY A 29 -3.38 -5.19 14.13
CA GLY A 29 -2.62 -5.29 15.38
C GLY A 29 -1.35 -4.42 15.38
N LEU A 30 -1.36 -3.32 14.64
CA LEU A 30 -0.21 -2.44 14.42
C LEU A 30 -0.40 -1.08 15.08
N ASN A 31 0.73 -0.44 15.42
CA ASN A 31 0.75 0.96 15.82
C ASN A 31 0.58 1.88 14.59
N TRP A 32 -0.06 3.04 14.75
CA TRP A 32 -0.21 4.06 13.70
C TRP A 32 1.13 4.45 13.05
N HIS A 33 2.24 4.46 13.81
CA HIS A 33 3.58 4.69 13.28
C HIS A 33 4.00 3.65 12.22
N ALA A 34 3.59 2.39 12.37
CA ALA A 34 3.92 1.33 11.42
C ALA A 34 3.19 1.53 10.09
N VAL A 35 1.96 2.03 10.14
CA VAL A 35 1.18 2.39 8.94
C VAL A 35 1.81 3.60 8.24
N ASN A 36 2.23 4.62 9.00
CA ASN A 36 2.96 5.75 8.42
C ASN A 36 4.30 5.36 7.79
N ASN A 37 5.05 4.44 8.40
CA ASN A 37 6.29 3.92 7.79
C ASN A 37 6.02 3.23 6.45
N LEU A 38 4.90 2.52 6.31
CA LEU A 38 4.51 1.90 5.05
C LEU A 38 4.19 2.93 3.96
N LEU A 39 3.67 4.11 4.33
CA LEU A 39 3.43 5.22 3.40
C LEU A 39 4.72 5.98 3.05
N SER A 40 5.59 6.23 4.03
CA SER A 40 6.75 7.11 3.87
C SER A 40 8.03 6.42 3.39
N GLY A 41 8.15 5.09 3.49
CA GLY A 41 9.40 4.40 3.19
C GLY A 41 9.25 2.89 3.09
N ASP A 42 10.32 2.15 3.41
CA ASP A 42 10.35 0.69 3.39
C ASP A 42 9.69 0.11 4.65
N PRO A 43 8.50 -0.50 4.55
CA PRO A 43 7.89 -1.16 5.69
C PRO A 43 8.69 -2.42 6.05
N ARG A 44 8.67 -2.77 7.35
CA ARG A 44 9.10 -4.12 7.74
C ARG A 44 8.19 -5.16 7.08
N LEU A 45 8.77 -6.29 6.67
CA LEU A 45 8.00 -7.38 6.05
C LEU A 45 6.81 -7.83 6.93
N SER A 46 6.99 -7.88 8.25
CA SER A 46 5.91 -8.21 9.18
C SER A 46 4.74 -7.21 9.14
N THR A 47 5.03 -5.91 9.00
CA THR A 47 4.03 -4.85 8.84
C THR A 47 3.26 -5.04 7.54
N LEU A 48 3.97 -5.32 6.44
CA LEU A 48 3.35 -5.55 5.14
C LEU A 48 2.40 -6.74 5.20
N LEU A 49 2.84 -7.87 5.75
CA LEU A 49 2.02 -9.08 5.88
C LEU A 49 0.80 -8.88 6.78
N ALA A 50 0.94 -8.08 7.85
CA ALA A 50 -0.18 -7.76 8.75
C ALA A 50 -1.24 -6.90 8.04
N ILE A 51 -0.81 -5.90 7.26
CA ILE A 51 -1.75 -5.05 6.51
C ILE A 51 -2.40 -5.83 5.38
N GLU A 52 -1.66 -6.67 4.63
CA GLU A 52 -2.22 -7.51 3.56
C GLU A 52 -3.36 -8.42 4.02
N ARG A 53 -3.34 -8.88 5.28
CA ARG A 53 -4.43 -9.67 5.87
C ARG A 53 -5.71 -8.87 6.12
N VAL A 54 -5.61 -7.55 6.22
CA VAL A 54 -6.75 -6.64 6.44
C VAL A 54 -7.33 -6.14 5.12
N ILE A 55 -6.50 -6.07 4.07
CA ILE A 55 -6.96 -5.64 2.75
C ILE A 55 -7.91 -6.71 2.19
N PRO A 56 -9.12 -6.34 1.75
CA PRO A 56 -10.05 -7.27 1.11
C PRO A 56 -9.38 -7.99 -0.08
N PRO A 57 -9.55 -9.31 -0.26
CA PRO A 57 -8.90 -10.05 -1.34
C PRO A 57 -9.31 -9.58 -2.73
N ASP A 58 -10.51 -9.00 -2.84
CA ASP A 58 -11.13 -8.38 -4.01
C ASP A 58 -10.63 -6.95 -4.29
N PHE A 59 -9.86 -6.35 -3.37
CA PHE A 59 -9.26 -5.04 -3.62
C PHE A 59 -8.16 -5.14 -4.68
N VAL A 60 -8.39 -4.45 -5.79
CA VAL A 60 -7.44 -4.25 -6.88
C VAL A 60 -6.83 -2.86 -6.74
N ALA A 61 -5.51 -2.81 -6.56
CA ALA A 61 -4.80 -1.54 -6.57
C ALA A 61 -4.85 -0.94 -7.99
N PRO A 62 -5.10 0.37 -8.14
CA PRO A 62 -5.05 1.02 -9.44
C PRO A 62 -3.67 0.81 -10.06
N GLU A 63 -3.60 0.50 -11.36
CA GLU A 63 -2.31 0.44 -12.05
C GLU A 63 -1.61 1.80 -11.89
N VAL A 64 -0.35 1.77 -11.45
CA VAL A 64 0.52 2.93 -11.60
C VAL A 64 0.61 3.17 -13.09
N ALA A 65 -0.07 4.20 -13.60
CA ALA A 65 0.05 4.57 -14.99
C ALA A 65 1.55 4.64 -15.30
N PRO A 66 2.06 3.89 -16.30
CA PRO A 66 3.43 4.05 -16.72
C PRO A 66 3.62 5.53 -17.01
N LEU A 67 4.61 6.14 -16.34
CA LEU A 67 5.02 7.51 -16.64
C LEU A 67 5.09 7.63 -18.16
N PRO A 68 4.44 8.62 -18.79
CA PRO A 68 4.53 8.78 -20.23
C PRO A 68 6.02 8.81 -20.56
N HIS A 69 6.49 7.84 -21.32
CA HIS A 69 7.80 7.90 -21.92
C HIS A 69 7.69 9.15 -22.77
N THR A 70 8.32 10.24 -22.33
CA THR A 70 8.52 11.41 -23.17
C THR A 70 9.38 10.88 -24.30
N GLY A 71 8.71 10.39 -25.34
CA GLY A 71 9.32 10.01 -26.59
C GLY A 71 10.09 11.23 -27.05
N GLU A 72 11.40 11.07 -27.02
CA GLU A 72 12.36 11.71 -27.90
C GLU A 72 11.64 12.17 -29.18
N ALA A 73 11.37 13.47 -29.25
CA ALA A 73 10.91 14.08 -30.49
C ALA A 73 12.10 14.08 -31.44
N ALA A 74 11.94 13.32 -32.53
CA ALA A 74 12.87 13.22 -33.65
C ALA A 74 13.13 14.58 -34.33
#